data_AF-A0A432T288-F1
#
_entry.id   AF-A0A432T288-F1
#
_cell.length_a   1.000
_cell.length_b   1.000
_cell.length_c   1.000
_cell.angle_alpha   90.00
_cell.angle_beta   90.00
_cell.angle_gamma   90.00
#
_symmetry.space_group_name_H-M   'P 1'
#
loop_
_entity.id
_entity.type
_entity.pdbx_description
1 polymer ?
#
loop_
_entity_poly.entity_id
_entity_poly.type
_entity_poly.pdbx_seq_one_letter_code
_entity_poly.pdbx_strand_id
1 'polypeptide(L)' 'MTIWKYTEEKPTYLLVKFYKENHGEGDFLGDLDEARIREMILEVKPDININQAFGTLNYFGMLPVLVTKK' A
#
# COMPACT_ATOMS: atom_id res chain seq x y z
N MET A 1 0.98 -4.46 -12.61
CA MET A 1 -0.43 -4.21 -12.24
C MET A 1 -0.61 -2.72 -12.01
N THR A 2 -1.75 -2.18 -12.38
CA THR A 2 -2.14 -0.79 -12.09
C THR A 2 -2.15 -0.58 -10.58
N ILE A 3 -1.49 0.47 -10.09
CA ILE A 3 -1.43 0.78 -8.66
C ILE A 3 -1.88 2.21 -8.38
N TRP A 4 -2.70 2.36 -7.36
CA TRP A 4 -3.07 3.62 -6.75
C TRP A 4 -2.63 3.65 -5.29
N LYS A 5 -2.26 4.82 -4.78
CA LYS A 5 -1.85 4.98 -3.38
C LYS A 5 -2.58 6.15 -2.72
N TYR A 6 -3.21 5.88 -1.59
CA TYR A 6 -3.76 6.90 -0.70
C TYR A 6 -2.94 6.97 0.59
N THR A 7 -2.74 8.19 1.10
CA THR A 7 -2.01 8.42 2.35
C THR A 7 -2.81 9.38 3.23
N GLU A 8 -3.03 9.00 4.48
CA GLU A 8 -3.69 9.82 5.49
C GLU A 8 -2.80 9.93 6.74
N GLU A 9 -2.35 11.14 7.03
CA GLU A 9 -1.52 11.43 8.19
C GLU A 9 -2.36 11.96 9.35
N LYS A 10 -2.18 11.35 10.53
CA LYS A 10 -2.82 11.76 11.80
C LYS A 10 -1.76 12.01 12.88
N PRO A 11 -2.16 12.61 14.02
CA PRO A 11 -1.26 12.82 15.15
C PRO A 11 -0.67 11.50 15.69
N THR A 12 -1.44 10.43 15.71
CA THR A 12 -1.06 9.15 16.35
C THR A 12 -0.68 8.05 15.36
N TYR A 13 -0.98 8.22 14.07
CA TYR A 13 -0.70 7.18 13.07
C TYR A 13 -0.57 7.76 11.65
N LEU A 14 -0.06 6.93 10.77
CA LEU A 14 -0.07 7.08 9.32
C LEU A 14 -0.85 5.89 8.73
N LEU A 15 -1.87 6.16 7.93
CA LEU A 15 -2.60 5.15 7.17
C LEU A 15 -2.20 5.28 5.70
N VAL A 16 -1.68 4.20 5.12
CA VAL A 16 -1.41 4.11 3.69
C VAL A 16 -2.29 3.02 3.11
N LYS A 17 -2.94 3.26 1.97
CA LYS A 17 -3.72 2.26 1.26
C LYS A 17 -3.18 2.12 -0.15
N PHE A 18 -2.94 0.89 -0.59
CA PHE A 18 -2.63 0.56 -1.97
C PHE A 18 -3.85 -0.10 -2.63
N TYR A 19 -4.09 0.20 -3.90
CA TYR A 19 -5.19 -0.38 -4.67
C TYR A 19 -4.77 -0.83 -6.06
N LYS A 20 -5.46 -1.84 -6.59
CA LYS A 20 -5.31 -2.32 -7.98
C LYS A 20 -6.19 -1.59 -8.99
N GLU A 21 -7.16 -0.81 -8.51
CA GLU A 21 -8.11 -0.06 -9.32
C GLU A 21 -8.38 1.32 -8.70
N ASN A 22 -9.05 2.19 -9.45
CA ASN A 22 -9.40 3.52 -8.97
C ASN A 22 -10.63 3.41 -8.04
N HIS A 23 -10.43 3.65 -6.74
CA HIS A 23 -11.53 3.70 -5.76
C HIS A 23 -12.04 5.12 -5.48
N GLY A 24 -11.68 6.11 -6.30
CA GLY A 24 -12.03 7.52 -6.10
C GLY A 24 -11.18 8.22 -5.04
N GLU A 25 -10.23 7.51 -4.42
CA GLU A 25 -9.24 8.03 -3.49
C GLU A 25 -7.83 7.57 -3.89
N GLY A 26 -6.83 8.44 -3.71
CA GLY A 26 -5.41 8.15 -3.96
C GLY A 26 -4.88 8.57 -5.34
N ASP A 27 -3.56 8.59 -5.44
CA ASP A 27 -2.83 8.98 -6.65
C ASP A 27 -2.49 7.77 -7.49
N PHE A 28 -2.63 7.91 -8.82
CA PHE A 28 -2.21 6.87 -9.76
C PHE A 28 -0.68 6.81 -9.81
N LEU A 29 -0.12 5.64 -9.58
CA LEU A 29 1.33 5.43 -9.58
C LEU A 29 1.86 4.71 -10.82
N GLY A 30 0.97 4.38 -11.77
CA GLY A 30 1.33 3.67 -12.98
C GLY A 30 1.07 2.17 -12.90
N ASP A 31 1.48 1.48 -13.97
CA ASP A 31 1.54 0.02 -14.00
C ASP A 31 2.90 -0.43 -13.47
N LEU A 32 2.90 -1.04 -12.29
CA LEU A 32 4.10 -1.45 -11.58
C LEU A 32 4.28 -2.96 -11.59
N ASP A 33 5.53 -3.43 -11.62
CA ASP A 33 5.82 -4.83 -11.44
C ASP A 33 5.77 -5.24 -9.96
N GLU A 34 5.79 -6.55 -9.72
CA GLU A 34 5.74 -7.11 -8.36
C GLU A 34 6.91 -6.64 -7.49
N ALA A 35 8.12 -6.54 -8.04
CA ALA A 35 9.30 -6.13 -7.29
C ALA A 35 9.13 -4.71 -6.75
N ARG A 36 8.72 -3.77 -7.59
CA ARG A 36 8.51 -2.38 -7.19
C ARG A 36 7.37 -2.22 -6.19
N ILE A 37 6.29 -2.97 -6.35
CA ILE A 37 5.17 -2.95 -5.39
C ILE A 37 5.63 -3.44 -4.02
N ARG A 38 6.44 -4.51 -3.98
CA ARG A 38 6.96 -5.04 -2.72
C ARG A 38 7.88 -4.06 -2.02
N GLU A 39 8.78 -3.41 -2.75
CA GLU A 39 9.64 -2.35 -2.22
C GLU A 39 8.80 -1.23 -1.59
N MET A 40 7.78 -0.75 -2.29
CA MET A 40 6.90 0.32 -1.80
C MET A 40 6.13 -0.05 -0.53
N ILE A 41 5.69 -1.30 -0.39
CA ILE A 41 5.05 -1.78 0.83
C ILE A 41 6.05 -1.78 2.00
N LEU A 42 7.30 -2.20 1.75
CA LEU A 42 8.36 -2.20 2.76
C LEU A 42 8.85 -0.80 3.13
N GLU A 43 8.87 0.14 2.17
CA GLU A 43 9.14 1.57 2.42
C GLU A 43 8.15 2.17 3.43
N VAL A 44 6.88 1.72 3.39
CA VAL A 44 5.84 2.17 4.33
C VAL A 44 5.97 1.49 5.69
N LYS A 45 6.15 0.17 5.71
CA LYS A 45 6.24 -0.62 6.94
C LYS A 45 7.31 -1.71 6.81
N PRO A 46 8.56 -1.46 7.24
CA PRO A 46 9.68 -2.38 7.04
C PRO A 46 9.53 -3.74 7.75
N ASP A 47 8.73 -3.81 8.81
CA ASP A 47 8.50 -5.00 9.63
C ASP A 47 7.28 -5.84 9.17
N ILE A 48 6.60 -5.45 8.09
CA ILE A 48 5.44 -6.20 7.57
C ILE A 48 5.86 -7.52 6.93
N ASN A 49 5.05 -8.57 7.06
CA ASN A 49 5.22 -9.78 6.26
C ASN A 49 4.90 -9.48 4.79
N ILE A 50 5.94 -9.25 4.00
CA ILE A 50 5.82 -8.79 2.61
C ILE A 50 5.07 -9.77 1.70
N ASN A 51 5.27 -11.08 1.89
CA ASN A 51 4.59 -12.09 1.08
C ASN A 51 3.08 -12.08 1.33
N GLN A 52 2.68 -11.96 2.59
CA GLN A 52 1.27 -11.85 2.95
C GLN A 52 0.69 -10.52 2.47
N ALA A 53 1.39 -9.41 2.67
CA ALA A 53 0.93 -8.08 2.28
C ALA A 53 0.71 -7.96 0.76
N PHE A 54 1.70 -8.38 -0.03
CA PHE A 54 1.56 -8.43 -1.49
C PHE A 54 0.46 -9.41 -1.92
N GLY A 55 0.37 -10.58 -1.29
CA GLY A 55 -0.70 -11.54 -1.54
C GLY A 55 -2.09 -10.95 -1.31
N THR A 56 -2.28 -10.22 -0.21
CA THR A 56 -3.52 -9.50 0.11
C THR A 56 -3.84 -8.47 -0.97
N LEU A 57 -2.88 -7.62 -1.35
CA LEU A 57 -3.08 -6.65 -2.42
C LEU A 57 -3.46 -7.33 -3.74
N ASN A 58 -2.74 -8.39 -4.11
CA ASN A 58 -2.94 -9.07 -5.37
C ASN A 58 -4.30 -9.78 -5.44
N TYR A 59 -4.71 -10.44 -4.35
CA TYR A 59 -5.96 -11.19 -4.29
C TYR A 59 -7.18 -10.28 -4.10
N PHE A 60 -7.15 -9.36 -3.13
CA PHE A 60 -8.31 -8.54 -2.76
C PHE A 60 -8.40 -7.21 -3.50
N GLY A 61 -7.36 -6.80 -4.22
CA GLY A 61 -7.36 -5.49 -4.89
C GLY A 61 -7.00 -4.31 -4.00
N MET A 62 -6.83 -4.52 -2.69
CA MET A 62 -6.55 -3.47 -1.72
C MET A 62 -5.64 -3.95 -0.60
N LEU A 63 -4.75 -3.08 -0.14
CA LEU A 63 -3.91 -3.29 1.04
C LEU A 63 -3.86 -2.01 1.90
N PRO A 64 -4.59 -1.97 3.03
CA PRO A 64 -4.37 -0.95 4.05
C PRO A 64 -3.17 -1.31 4.92
N VAL A 65 -2.31 -0.32 5.19
CA VAL A 65 -1.12 -0.41 6.03
C VAL A 65 -1.20 0.71 7.08
N LEU A 66 -1.33 0.32 8.34
CA LEU A 66 -1.36 1.25 9.47
C LEU A 66 0.01 1.28 10.16
N VAL A 67 0.58 2.47 10.31
CA VAL A 67 1.85 2.72 11.00
C VAL A 67 1.58 3.60 12.20
N THR A 68 1.74 3.07 13.42
CA THR A 68 1.58 3.84 14.64
C THR A 68 2.80 4.74 14.87
N LYS A 69 2.56 6.00 15.23
CA LYS A 69 3.61 6.94 15.64
C LYS A 69 3.88 6.72 17.13
N LYS A 70 5.15 6.64 17.51
CA LYS A 70 5.57 6.60 18.91
C LYS A 70 5.55 7.98 19.53
#